data_AF-A0A654ZPG2-F1
#
_entry.id   AF-A0A654ZPG2-F1
#
_cell.length_a   1.000
_cell.length_b   1.000
_cell.length_c   1.000
_cell.angle_alpha   90.00
_cell.angle_beta   90.00
_cell.angle_gamma   90.00
#
_symmetry.space_group_name_H-M   'P 1'
#
loop_
_entity.id
_entity.type
_entity.pdbx_description
1 polymer ?
#
loop_
_entity_poly.entity_id
_entity_poly.type
_entity_poly.pdbx_seq_one_letter_code
_entity_poly.pdbx_strand_id
1 'polypeptide(L)'
;MVQHKTPPTLTLTLPRPTVVTGLRLAASRSMLPAHPTVVAINLGDGPQVRQLQVGELTTLWLHPRVTDTVSVSLLDWDDVIDRNALGFDQLKPPGLAEVVVLGAGGAPIAPADAARNRARALTVDCDHGPVVAVAGRFVHTSIRTTVGALLDGEPVAALPCEREPIALPAGQQELLISPGAAFVVDGAQLSTPGAGLSSATVTSAETGAWGPTHREVRVPESATSRVLVVPESINSGWVARTSTGARLTPIAVNGWQQAWVVPAGNPGTITLTFAPNSLYRASLAIGLALLPLLALLAFWRTGRRQLADRPTPPWRPGAWAAAGVLAAGAVIASIAGVMVMGTALGVRYALRRRERLRDRVTVGLAAGGLILAGAALSRHPWRSVDGYAGNWASVQLLALISVSVVAASVVATSESRGQDRMQ
;
A
#
# COMPACT_ATOMS: atom_id res chain seq x y z
N MET A 1 -24.77 -16.64 -23.40
CA MET A 1 -24.35 -18.05 -23.40
C MET A 1 -24.95 -18.67 -22.17
N VAL A 2 -26.00 -19.48 -22.30
CA VAL A 2 -26.66 -20.12 -21.15
C VAL A 2 -25.68 -21.18 -20.65
N GLN A 3 -25.00 -20.90 -19.54
CA GLN A 3 -24.11 -21.86 -18.92
C GLN A 3 -25.00 -23.02 -18.45
N HIS A 4 -24.84 -24.21 -19.02
CA HIS A 4 -25.49 -25.42 -18.50
C HIS A 4 -24.92 -25.65 -17.10
N LYS A 5 -25.65 -25.22 -16.08
CA LYS A 5 -25.23 -25.36 -14.69
C LYS A 5 -25.60 -26.78 -14.26
N THR A 6 -24.61 -27.65 -14.04
CA THR A 6 -24.85 -28.83 -13.20
C THR A 6 -25.33 -28.31 -11.85
N PRO A 7 -26.54 -28.64 -11.40
CA PRO A 7 -27.11 -28.04 -10.20
C PRO A 7 -26.25 -28.45 -8.99
N PRO A 8 -25.90 -27.51 -8.10
CA PRO A 8 -25.19 -27.86 -6.88
C PRO A 8 -26.10 -28.70 -5.98
N THR A 9 -25.55 -29.80 -5.44
CA THR A 9 -26.28 -30.75 -4.61
C THR A 9 -25.65 -30.85 -3.22
N LEU A 10 -26.48 -30.68 -2.21
CA LEU A 10 -26.17 -30.92 -0.80
C LEU A 10 -26.68 -32.30 -0.40
N THR A 11 -25.84 -33.14 0.21
CA THR A 11 -26.24 -34.43 0.78
C THR A 11 -26.22 -34.34 2.30
N LEU A 12 -27.35 -34.64 2.93
CA LEU A 12 -27.53 -34.68 4.37
C LEU A 12 -27.56 -36.14 4.82
N THR A 13 -26.71 -36.50 5.77
CA THR A 13 -26.69 -37.82 6.40
C THR A 13 -27.30 -37.73 7.79
N LEU A 14 -28.36 -38.51 8.02
CA LEU A 14 -29.04 -38.64 9.31
C LEU A 14 -28.33 -39.69 10.19
N PRO A 15 -28.42 -39.58 11.53
CA PRO A 15 -27.75 -40.52 12.43
C PRO A 15 -28.20 -41.99 12.29
N ARG A 16 -29.42 -42.21 11.79
CA ARG A 16 -30.01 -43.53 11.55
C ARG A 16 -31.16 -43.41 10.54
N PRO A 17 -31.55 -44.51 9.86
CA PRO A 17 -32.73 -44.51 9.01
C PRO A 17 -34.00 -44.15 9.80
N THR A 18 -34.71 -43.11 9.35
CA THR A 18 -35.96 -42.64 9.98
C THR A 18 -36.96 -42.19 8.93
N VAL A 19 -38.24 -42.09 9.31
CA VAL A 19 -39.28 -41.56 8.42
C VAL A 19 -39.06 -40.06 8.25
N VAL A 20 -38.67 -39.65 7.04
CA VAL A 20 -38.58 -38.26 6.60
C VAL A 20 -39.89 -37.88 5.91
N THR A 21 -40.52 -36.79 6.34
CA THR A 21 -41.79 -36.30 5.79
C THR A 21 -41.66 -34.93 5.12
N GLY A 22 -40.56 -34.22 5.36
CA GLY A 22 -40.35 -32.89 4.84
C GLY A 22 -38.99 -32.30 5.15
N LEU A 23 -38.76 -31.10 4.63
CA LEU A 23 -37.59 -30.26 4.90
C LEU A 23 -38.04 -28.85 5.23
N ARG A 24 -37.31 -28.17 6.11
CA ARG A 24 -37.42 -26.74 6.33
C ARG A 24 -36.13 -26.08 5.87
N LEU A 25 -36.23 -25.18 4.90
CA LEU A 25 -35.12 -24.51 4.25
C LEU A 25 -35.12 -23.02 4.61
N ALA A 26 -33.94 -22.47 4.92
CA ALA A 26 -33.73 -21.04 5.07
C ALA A 26 -32.75 -20.55 4.00
N ALA A 27 -33.13 -19.52 3.24
CA ALA A 27 -32.23 -18.81 2.33
C ALA A 27 -31.28 -17.88 3.12
N SER A 28 -30.29 -17.31 2.43
CA SER A 28 -29.41 -16.29 3.03
C SER A 28 -30.23 -15.08 3.52
N ARG A 29 -29.83 -14.51 4.66
CA ARG A 29 -30.41 -13.23 5.14
C ARG A 29 -29.99 -12.03 4.29
N SER A 30 -28.90 -12.16 3.54
CA SER A 30 -28.40 -11.13 2.64
C SER A 30 -28.66 -11.52 1.18
N MET A 31 -28.40 -10.62 0.23
CA MET A 31 -28.53 -10.92 -1.21
C MET A 31 -27.56 -12.02 -1.68
N LEU A 32 -26.47 -12.26 -0.94
CA LEU A 32 -25.50 -13.32 -1.24
C LEU A 32 -25.41 -14.33 -0.09
N PRO A 33 -25.20 -15.63 -0.39
CA PRO A 33 -25.31 -16.26 -1.71
C PRO A 33 -26.71 -16.12 -2.34
N ALA A 34 -26.83 -16.32 -3.65
CA ALA A 34 -28.09 -16.12 -4.39
C ALA A 34 -29.21 -17.04 -3.85
N HIS A 35 -30.45 -16.55 -3.87
CA HIS A 35 -31.57 -17.28 -3.29
C HIS A 35 -32.13 -18.31 -4.29
N PRO A 36 -32.21 -19.60 -3.91
CA PRO A 36 -32.79 -20.61 -4.79
C PRO A 36 -34.30 -20.46 -4.92
N THR A 37 -34.82 -20.64 -6.14
CA THR A 37 -36.24 -20.57 -6.50
C THR A 37 -36.84 -21.95 -6.78
N VAL A 38 -36.01 -22.92 -7.17
CA VAL A 38 -36.44 -24.32 -7.41
C VAL A 38 -35.45 -25.29 -6.80
N VAL A 39 -35.96 -26.28 -6.06
CA VAL A 39 -35.16 -27.36 -5.48
C VAL A 39 -35.72 -28.73 -5.84
N ALA A 40 -34.84 -29.70 -6.01
CA ALA A 40 -35.19 -31.12 -6.11
C ALA A 40 -34.67 -31.87 -4.89
N ILE A 41 -35.58 -32.56 -4.20
CA ILE A 41 -35.27 -33.31 -2.99
C ILE A 41 -35.44 -34.79 -3.27
N ASN A 42 -34.39 -35.59 -3.03
CA ASN A 42 -34.43 -37.03 -3.24
C ASN A 42 -34.21 -37.77 -1.91
N LEU A 43 -35.17 -38.62 -1.54
CA LEU A 43 -35.12 -39.47 -0.35
C LEU A 43 -34.66 -40.91 -0.68
N GLY A 44 -34.30 -41.18 -1.93
CA GLY A 44 -33.93 -42.50 -2.46
C GLY A 44 -34.99 -43.15 -3.35
N ASP A 45 -36.15 -42.52 -3.52
CA ASP A 45 -37.28 -42.98 -4.34
C ASP A 45 -37.58 -42.08 -5.56
N GLY A 46 -36.72 -41.08 -5.80
CA GLY A 46 -36.81 -40.17 -6.93
C GLY A 46 -36.83 -38.69 -6.52
N PRO A 47 -36.47 -37.77 -7.42
CA PRO A 47 -36.45 -36.35 -7.12
C PRO A 47 -37.87 -35.77 -7.03
N GLN A 48 -38.20 -35.20 -5.87
CA GLN A 48 -39.41 -34.42 -5.64
C GLN A 48 -39.09 -32.93 -5.81
N VAL A 49 -39.58 -32.34 -6.90
CA VAL A 49 -39.34 -30.93 -7.23
C VAL A 49 -40.30 -30.02 -6.47
N ARG A 50 -39.79 -28.92 -5.92
CA ARG A 50 -40.55 -27.89 -5.20
C ARG A 50 -40.06 -26.50 -5.58
N GLN A 51 -40.99 -25.55 -5.68
CA GLN A 51 -40.68 -24.14 -5.81
C GLN A 51 -40.51 -23.51 -4.41
N LEU A 52 -39.61 -22.55 -4.31
CA LEU A 52 -39.34 -21.78 -3.11
C LEU A 52 -39.78 -20.32 -3.32
N GLN A 53 -40.29 -19.71 -2.26
CA GLN A 53 -40.49 -18.26 -2.21
C GLN A 53 -39.23 -17.60 -1.67
N VAL A 54 -38.80 -16.53 -2.33
CA VAL A 54 -37.56 -15.82 -2.04
C VAL A 54 -37.65 -15.13 -0.67
N GLY A 55 -36.61 -15.27 0.14
CA GLY A 55 -36.46 -14.52 1.40
C GLY A 55 -37.17 -15.08 2.64
N GLU A 56 -37.94 -16.17 2.53
CA GLU A 56 -38.67 -16.74 3.66
C GLU A 56 -38.19 -18.15 4.08
N LEU A 57 -38.33 -18.44 5.38
CA LEU A 57 -38.18 -19.79 5.92
C LEU A 57 -39.31 -20.67 5.38
N THR A 58 -38.99 -21.59 4.47
CA THR A 58 -39.98 -22.39 3.76
C THR A 58 -40.00 -23.83 4.28
N THR A 59 -41.19 -24.32 4.66
CA THR A 59 -41.40 -25.74 5.00
C THR A 59 -41.97 -26.48 3.79
N LEU A 60 -41.30 -27.53 3.37
CA LEU A 60 -41.64 -28.37 2.21
C LEU A 60 -42.06 -29.75 2.67
N TRP A 61 -43.30 -30.13 2.36
CA TRP A 61 -43.81 -31.49 2.60
C TRP A 61 -43.52 -32.40 1.41
N LEU A 62 -43.10 -33.62 1.73
CA LEU A 62 -42.65 -34.64 0.80
C LEU A 62 -43.47 -35.91 0.98
N HIS A 63 -43.41 -36.78 -0.03
CA HIS A 63 -43.89 -38.15 0.15
C HIS A 63 -43.02 -38.82 1.22
N PRO A 64 -43.61 -39.32 2.32
CA PRO A 64 -42.82 -39.86 3.42
C PRO A 64 -42.01 -41.08 3.05
N ARG A 65 -40.76 -41.14 3.50
CA ARG A 65 -39.87 -42.28 3.24
C ARG A 65 -38.94 -42.56 4.40
N VAL A 66 -38.69 -43.84 4.68
CA VAL A 66 -37.62 -44.25 5.59
C VAL A 66 -36.30 -44.16 4.85
N THR A 67 -35.43 -43.26 5.28
CA THR A 67 -34.08 -43.07 4.73
C THR A 67 -33.15 -42.51 5.81
N ASP A 68 -31.85 -42.66 5.62
CA ASP A 68 -30.80 -41.96 6.37
C ASP A 68 -30.10 -40.89 5.53
N THR A 69 -30.42 -40.78 4.24
CA THR A 69 -29.73 -39.89 3.31
C THR A 69 -30.76 -39.06 2.56
N VAL A 70 -30.57 -37.73 2.57
CA VAL A 70 -31.43 -36.77 1.86
C VAL A 70 -30.56 -35.91 0.96
N SER A 71 -30.82 -35.94 -0.35
CA SER A 71 -30.12 -35.09 -1.31
C SER A 71 -31.00 -33.91 -1.72
N VAL A 72 -30.46 -32.70 -1.65
CA VAL A 72 -31.12 -31.44 -2.02
C VAL A 72 -30.32 -30.79 -3.15
N SER A 73 -30.89 -30.71 -4.34
CA SER A 73 -30.28 -30.07 -5.51
C SER A 73 -30.95 -28.73 -5.78
N LEU A 74 -30.16 -27.67 -5.95
CA LEU A 74 -30.66 -26.33 -6.28
C LEU A 74 -30.75 -26.22 -7.80
N LEU A 75 -31.97 -26.29 -8.34
CA LEU A 75 -32.22 -26.37 -9.78
C LEU A 75 -32.28 -25.01 -10.46
N ASP A 76 -32.81 -23.99 -9.76
CA ASP A 76 -32.96 -22.63 -10.27
C ASP A 76 -32.85 -21.59 -9.14
N TRP A 77 -32.44 -20.37 -9.49
CA TRP A 77 -32.19 -19.27 -8.56
C TRP A 77 -32.12 -17.92 -9.28
N ASP A 78 -32.28 -16.83 -8.53
CA ASP A 78 -32.14 -15.48 -9.07
C ASP A 78 -30.68 -15.15 -9.41
N ASP A 79 -30.43 -14.65 -10.62
CA ASP A 79 -29.10 -14.25 -11.05
C ASP A 79 -28.69 -12.92 -10.37
N VAL A 80 -27.71 -13.00 -9.47
CA VAL A 80 -27.11 -11.84 -8.81
C VAL A 80 -25.78 -11.51 -9.48
N ILE A 81 -25.70 -10.33 -10.10
CA ILE A 81 -24.49 -9.80 -10.73
C ILE A 81 -23.68 -9.03 -9.68
N ASP A 82 -22.46 -9.49 -9.43
CA ASP A 82 -21.47 -8.83 -8.58
C ASP A 82 -20.37 -8.24 -9.44
N ARG A 83 -20.11 -6.94 -9.29
CA ARG A 83 -18.93 -6.31 -9.88
C ARG A 83 -17.77 -6.43 -8.89
N ASN A 84 -16.82 -7.28 -9.21
CA ASN A 84 -15.70 -7.54 -8.32
C ASN A 84 -14.75 -6.33 -8.23
N ALA A 85 -13.78 -6.38 -7.30
CA ALA A 85 -12.81 -5.31 -7.09
C ALA A 85 -11.92 -5.00 -8.32
N LEU A 86 -11.91 -5.90 -9.32
CA LEU A 86 -11.19 -5.73 -10.58
C LEU A 86 -12.07 -5.14 -11.70
N GLY A 87 -13.35 -4.87 -11.42
CA GLY A 87 -14.32 -4.29 -12.36
C GLY A 87 -15.00 -5.31 -13.28
N PHE A 88 -14.79 -6.61 -13.09
CA PHE A 88 -15.48 -7.65 -13.86
C PHE A 88 -16.83 -7.98 -13.24
N ASP A 89 -17.84 -8.16 -14.09
CA ASP A 89 -19.17 -8.63 -13.70
C ASP A 89 -19.16 -10.16 -13.59
N GLN A 90 -19.56 -10.68 -12.43
CA GLN A 90 -19.59 -12.10 -12.13
C GLN A 90 -20.96 -12.49 -11.55
N LEU A 91 -21.57 -13.55 -12.08
CA LEU A 91 -22.76 -14.16 -11.48
C LEU A 91 -22.39 -14.93 -10.22
N LYS A 92 -23.19 -14.78 -9.17
CA LYS A 92 -22.97 -15.48 -7.90
C LYS A 92 -23.74 -16.80 -7.80
N PRO A 93 -23.13 -17.83 -7.18
CA PRO A 93 -23.78 -19.11 -6.98
C PRO A 93 -24.89 -19.03 -5.91
N PRO A 94 -25.85 -19.98 -5.93
CA PRO A 94 -26.91 -20.05 -4.95
C PRO A 94 -26.41 -20.64 -3.63
N GLY A 95 -27.17 -20.45 -2.56
CA GLY A 95 -26.87 -21.07 -1.27
C GLY A 95 -28.02 -21.06 -0.29
N LEU A 96 -27.93 -21.95 0.70
CA LEU A 96 -28.87 -22.08 1.80
C LEU A 96 -28.17 -21.71 3.11
N ALA A 97 -28.86 -21.00 3.99
CA ALA A 97 -28.38 -20.68 5.33
C ALA A 97 -28.61 -21.82 6.32
N GLU A 98 -29.74 -22.52 6.20
CA GLU A 98 -30.08 -23.64 7.10
C GLU A 98 -30.96 -24.66 6.37
N VAL A 99 -30.74 -25.95 6.68
CA VAL A 99 -31.58 -27.06 6.22
C VAL A 99 -31.90 -27.96 7.40
N VAL A 100 -33.19 -28.14 7.68
CA VAL A 100 -33.67 -28.99 8.78
C VAL A 100 -34.56 -30.10 8.22
N VAL A 101 -34.20 -31.35 8.49
CA VAL A 101 -35.00 -32.51 8.09
C VAL A 101 -36.13 -32.73 9.08
N LEU A 102 -37.35 -32.96 8.59
CA LEU A 102 -38.56 -33.12 9.38
C LEU A 102 -39.07 -34.56 9.34
N GLY A 103 -39.48 -35.06 10.50
CA GLY A 103 -40.09 -36.39 10.67
C GLY A 103 -41.61 -36.34 10.78
N ALA A 104 -42.20 -37.45 11.23
CA ALA A 104 -43.65 -37.52 11.46
C ALA A 104 -44.14 -36.38 12.38
N GLY A 105 -45.23 -35.72 12.01
CA GLY A 105 -45.78 -34.59 12.75
C GLY A 105 -45.00 -33.27 12.65
N GLY A 106 -44.00 -33.17 11.75
CA GLY A 106 -43.23 -31.93 11.53
C GLY A 106 -42.11 -31.68 12.55
N ALA A 107 -41.78 -32.67 13.38
CA ALA A 107 -40.69 -32.54 14.35
C ALA A 107 -39.31 -32.60 13.64
N PRO A 108 -38.35 -31.73 14.01
CA PRO A 108 -36.97 -31.81 13.51
C PRO A 108 -36.29 -33.13 13.87
N ILE A 109 -35.60 -33.75 12.91
CA ILE A 109 -34.80 -34.97 13.12
C ILE A 109 -33.37 -34.56 13.47
N ALA A 110 -32.95 -34.83 14.71
CA ALA A 110 -31.61 -34.58 15.21
C ALA A 110 -31.04 -33.18 14.83
N PRO A 111 -31.77 -32.07 15.12
CA PRO A 111 -31.32 -30.74 14.73
C PRO A 111 -30.00 -30.40 15.44
N ALA A 112 -29.07 -29.80 14.69
CA ALA A 112 -27.87 -29.23 15.27
C ALA A 112 -28.21 -27.93 16.01
N ASP A 113 -27.82 -27.83 17.28
CA ASP A 113 -27.93 -26.59 18.05
C ASP A 113 -26.60 -25.82 17.96
N ALA A 114 -26.59 -24.78 17.12
CA ALA A 114 -25.42 -23.96 16.90
C ALA A 114 -24.94 -23.26 18.18
N ALA A 115 -25.86 -22.74 19.00
CA ALA A 115 -25.52 -22.01 20.22
C ALA A 115 -24.85 -22.94 21.23
N ARG A 116 -25.43 -24.13 21.44
CA ARG A 116 -24.86 -25.15 22.31
C ARG A 116 -23.53 -25.70 21.77
N ASN A 117 -23.43 -25.95 20.47
CA ASN A 117 -22.19 -26.48 19.88
C ASN A 117 -21.05 -25.46 19.95
N ARG A 118 -21.32 -24.16 19.79
CA ARG A 118 -20.29 -23.12 19.95
C ARG A 118 -19.68 -23.11 21.34
N ALA A 119 -20.48 -23.35 22.39
CA ALA A 119 -19.99 -23.45 23.77
C ALA A 119 -19.27 -24.76 24.09
N ARG A 120 -19.28 -25.75 23.18
CA ARG A 120 -18.64 -27.05 23.40
C ARG A 120 -17.13 -26.87 23.51
N ALA A 121 -16.58 -27.31 24.63
CA ALA A 121 -15.13 -27.34 24.86
C ALA A 121 -14.46 -28.32 23.90
N LEU A 122 -13.31 -27.91 23.37
CA LEU A 122 -12.41 -28.70 22.56
C LEU A 122 -11.04 -28.71 23.22
N THR A 123 -10.42 -29.89 23.23
CA THR A 123 -9.04 -30.07 23.68
C THR A 123 -8.27 -30.76 22.57
N VAL A 124 -7.13 -30.19 22.21
CA VAL A 124 -6.08 -30.88 21.47
C VAL A 124 -5.02 -31.27 22.50
N ASP A 125 -4.79 -32.57 22.63
CA ASP A 125 -3.83 -33.11 23.58
C ASP A 125 -2.37 -32.83 23.16
N CYS A 126 -1.43 -33.26 24.00
CA CYS A 126 0.00 -33.04 23.79
C CYS A 126 0.56 -33.79 22.59
N ASP A 127 -0.04 -34.92 22.21
CA ASP A 127 0.44 -35.77 21.13
C ASP A 127 0.06 -35.19 19.76
N HIS A 128 -1.08 -34.49 19.70
CA HIS A 128 -1.62 -33.91 18.46
C HIS A 128 -1.51 -32.37 18.39
N GLY A 129 -1.09 -31.72 19.47
CA GLY A 129 -0.95 -30.28 19.54
C GLY A 129 0.31 -29.75 18.85
N PRO A 130 0.46 -28.42 18.76
CA PRO A 130 1.67 -27.80 18.23
C PRO A 130 2.92 -28.24 18.98
N VAL A 131 4.04 -28.32 18.26
CA VAL A 131 5.35 -28.66 18.83
C VAL A 131 6.29 -27.48 18.67
N VAL A 132 6.90 -27.05 19.76
CA VAL A 132 7.94 -26.01 19.78
C VAL A 132 9.30 -26.68 19.93
N ALA A 133 10.20 -26.48 18.97
CA ALA A 133 11.57 -26.97 19.03
C ALA A 133 12.55 -25.81 19.27
N VAL A 134 13.37 -25.91 20.31
CA VAL A 134 14.39 -24.92 20.65
C VAL A 134 15.54 -25.55 21.43
N ALA A 135 16.78 -25.18 21.10
CA ALA A 135 18.00 -25.71 21.74
C ALA A 135 18.04 -27.25 21.80
N GLY A 136 17.56 -27.94 20.75
CA GLY A 136 17.54 -29.40 20.66
C GLY A 136 16.45 -30.09 21.49
N ARG A 137 15.58 -29.34 22.19
CA ARG A 137 14.41 -29.89 22.89
C ARG A 137 13.14 -29.70 22.07
N PHE A 138 12.24 -30.66 22.16
CA PHE A 138 10.89 -30.61 21.60
C PHE A 138 9.89 -30.47 22.75
N VAL A 139 9.12 -29.39 22.74
CA VAL A 139 8.08 -29.11 23.73
C VAL A 139 6.73 -29.28 23.08
N HIS A 140 6.07 -30.36 23.48
CA HIS A 140 4.68 -30.62 23.12
C HIS A 140 3.76 -29.65 23.85
N THR A 141 2.77 -29.14 23.14
CA THR A 141 1.78 -28.22 23.70
C THR A 141 0.38 -28.80 23.56
N SER A 142 -0.52 -28.38 24.45
CA SER A 142 -1.95 -28.69 24.38
C SER A 142 -2.74 -27.41 24.19
N ILE A 143 -3.89 -27.52 23.53
CA ILE A 143 -4.81 -26.40 23.32
C ILE A 143 -6.13 -26.77 23.99
N ARG A 144 -6.66 -25.86 24.82
CA ARG A 144 -8.02 -25.96 25.35
C ARG A 144 -8.79 -24.72 24.95
N THR A 145 -9.86 -24.91 24.18
CA THR A 145 -10.65 -23.83 23.61
C THR A 145 -12.11 -24.27 23.43
N THR A 146 -12.90 -23.50 22.68
CA THR A 146 -14.29 -23.83 22.30
C THR A 146 -14.43 -23.87 20.79
N VAL A 147 -15.48 -24.54 20.29
CA VAL A 147 -15.82 -24.48 18.86
C VAL A 147 -16.04 -23.02 18.40
N GLY A 148 -16.68 -22.20 19.24
CA GLY A 148 -16.94 -20.80 18.94
C GLY A 148 -15.67 -20.00 18.70
N ALA A 149 -14.70 -20.09 19.61
CA ALA A 149 -13.42 -19.38 19.50
C ALA A 149 -12.64 -19.76 18.22
N LEU A 150 -12.67 -21.05 17.83
CA LEU A 150 -12.06 -21.49 16.57
C LEU A 150 -12.78 -20.95 15.33
N LEU A 151 -14.11 -20.94 15.33
CA LEU A 151 -14.90 -20.39 14.23
C LEU A 151 -14.74 -18.88 14.07
N ASP A 152 -14.50 -18.17 15.18
CA ASP A 152 -14.27 -16.72 15.20
C ASP A 152 -12.82 -16.34 14.85
N GLY A 153 -11.93 -17.32 14.73
CA GLY A 153 -10.51 -17.09 14.45
C GLY A 153 -9.77 -16.43 15.61
N GLU A 154 -10.24 -16.62 16.85
CA GLU A 154 -9.58 -16.06 18.03
C GLU A 154 -8.22 -16.72 18.25
N PRO A 155 -7.18 -15.95 18.63
CA PRO A 155 -5.91 -16.52 19.08
C PRO A 155 -6.13 -17.44 20.29
N VAL A 156 -5.72 -18.69 20.19
CA VAL A 156 -5.82 -19.68 21.27
C VAL A 156 -4.43 -19.97 21.84
N ALA A 157 -4.33 -19.96 23.18
CA ALA A 157 -3.06 -20.26 23.83
C ALA A 157 -2.73 -21.75 23.72
N ALA A 158 -1.59 -22.05 23.09
CA ALA A 158 -0.95 -23.35 23.14
C ALA A 158 -0.10 -23.42 24.41
N LEU A 159 -0.51 -24.26 25.36
CA LEU A 159 0.15 -24.38 26.65
C LEU A 159 1.14 -25.54 26.63
N PRO A 160 2.38 -25.35 27.09
CA PRO A 160 3.36 -26.44 27.14
C PRO A 160 2.88 -27.51 28.12
N CYS A 161 2.97 -28.77 27.69
CA CYS A 161 2.60 -29.91 28.52
C CYS A 161 3.63 -30.17 29.62
N GLU A 162 4.91 -29.97 29.29
CA GLU A 162 6.00 -29.91 30.26
C GLU A 162 6.22 -28.44 30.68
N ARG A 163 6.06 -28.15 31.97
CA ARG A 163 6.18 -26.78 32.50
C ARG A 163 7.59 -26.41 32.94
N GLU A 164 8.55 -27.31 32.78
CA GLU A 164 9.94 -27.05 33.15
C GLU A 164 10.56 -26.03 32.19
N PRO A 165 11.23 -24.99 32.70
CA PRO A 165 11.94 -24.04 31.86
C PRO A 165 12.99 -24.73 31.00
N ILE A 166 13.15 -24.25 29.76
CA ILE A 166 14.18 -24.72 28.85
C ILE A 166 15.46 -23.93 29.12
N ALA A 167 16.54 -24.63 29.46
CA ALA A 167 17.87 -24.03 29.55
C ALA A 167 18.39 -23.72 28.14
N LEU A 168 18.43 -22.44 27.76
CA LEU A 168 18.95 -22.00 26.47
C LEU A 168 20.45 -21.71 26.58
N PRO A 169 21.31 -22.31 25.74
CA PRO A 169 22.72 -21.96 25.65
C PRO A 169 22.91 -20.51 25.18
N ALA A 170 24.03 -19.90 25.57
CA ALA A 170 24.43 -18.61 25.02
C ALA A 170 24.75 -18.73 23.51
N GLY A 171 24.45 -17.67 22.76
CA GLY A 171 24.71 -17.59 21.32
C GLY A 171 23.45 -17.65 20.47
N GLN A 172 23.63 -17.85 19.16
CA GLN A 172 22.51 -17.96 18.21
C GLN A 172 21.80 -19.30 18.40
N GLN A 173 20.48 -19.23 18.56
CA GLN A 173 19.60 -20.39 18.71
C GLN A 173 18.44 -20.27 17.72
N GLU A 174 17.97 -21.40 17.22
CA GLU A 174 16.78 -21.47 16.37
C GLU A 174 15.56 -21.86 17.20
N LEU A 175 14.45 -21.15 16.99
CA LEU A 175 13.13 -21.47 17.54
C LEU A 175 12.21 -21.84 16.37
N LEU A 176 11.80 -23.10 16.33
CA LEU A 176 10.88 -23.61 15.33
C LEU A 176 9.55 -23.97 16.00
N ILE A 177 8.43 -23.57 15.39
CA ILE A 177 7.10 -23.92 15.86
C ILE A 177 6.37 -24.63 14.74
N SER A 178 5.95 -25.87 14.98
CA SER A 178 5.14 -26.67 14.07
C SER A 178 3.69 -26.71 14.58
N PRO A 179 2.77 -25.91 14.02
CA PRO A 179 1.39 -25.79 14.51
C PRO A 179 0.44 -26.91 14.03
N GLY A 180 0.88 -27.77 13.11
CA GLY A 180 0.02 -28.75 12.43
C GLY A 180 -0.86 -28.11 11.33
N ALA A 181 -1.80 -28.87 10.79
CA ALA A 181 -2.64 -28.43 9.65
C ALA A 181 -3.82 -27.55 10.05
N ALA A 182 -4.24 -27.60 11.32
CA ALA A 182 -5.44 -26.92 11.81
C ALA A 182 -5.16 -25.51 12.37
N PHE A 183 -3.90 -25.13 12.58
CA PHE A 183 -3.51 -23.91 13.25
C PHE A 183 -2.39 -23.17 12.50
N VAL A 184 -2.28 -21.87 12.79
CA VAL A 184 -1.17 -21.02 12.39
C VAL A 184 -0.58 -20.36 13.64
N VAL A 185 0.68 -19.95 13.56
CA VAL A 185 1.36 -19.28 14.68
C VAL A 185 1.07 -17.79 14.62
N ASP A 186 0.38 -17.27 15.64
CA ASP A 186 0.11 -15.83 15.81
C ASP A 186 1.27 -15.11 16.51
N GLY A 187 1.80 -15.71 17.57
CA GLY A 187 2.95 -15.18 18.30
C GLY A 187 3.55 -16.20 19.27
N ALA A 188 4.79 -15.94 19.70
CA ALA A 188 5.48 -16.72 20.71
C ALA A 188 6.09 -15.79 21.74
N GLN A 189 5.93 -16.13 23.01
CA GLN A 189 6.53 -15.39 24.12
C GLN A 189 7.52 -16.29 24.86
N LEU A 190 8.79 -15.90 24.83
CA LEU A 190 9.84 -16.53 25.62
C LEU A 190 10.08 -15.68 26.87
N SER A 191 9.63 -16.17 28.02
CA SER A 191 9.79 -15.49 29.31
C SER A 191 10.84 -16.20 30.16
N THR A 192 11.56 -15.42 30.97
CA THR A 192 12.50 -15.96 31.97
C THR A 192 11.80 -16.07 33.33
N PRO A 193 12.05 -17.13 34.11
CA PRO A 193 11.52 -17.24 35.46
C PRO A 193 11.91 -16.02 36.31
N GLY A 194 10.93 -15.37 36.93
CA GLY A 194 11.14 -14.17 37.77
C GLY A 194 11.19 -12.84 37.02
N ALA A 195 11.19 -12.82 35.68
CA ALA A 195 11.02 -11.59 34.91
C ALA A 195 9.53 -11.23 34.81
N GLY A 196 9.06 -10.39 35.72
CA GLY A 196 7.76 -9.75 35.60
C GLY A 196 7.78 -8.65 34.53
N LEU A 197 6.69 -8.53 33.78
CA LEU A 197 6.46 -7.34 32.96
C LEU A 197 6.23 -6.16 33.91
N SER A 198 7.16 -5.21 33.92
CA SER A 198 7.01 -3.99 34.69
C SER A 198 6.06 -3.04 33.94
N SER A 199 4.89 -2.80 34.50
CA SER A 199 3.99 -1.75 34.01
C SER A 199 4.44 -0.39 34.54
N ALA A 200 4.50 0.62 33.68
CA ALA A 200 4.73 2.00 34.09
C ALA A 200 3.39 2.71 34.35
N THR A 201 3.27 3.37 35.50
CA THR A 201 2.13 4.26 35.77
C THR A 201 2.41 5.62 35.16
N VAL A 202 1.47 6.13 34.35
CA VAL A 202 1.56 7.47 33.77
C VAL A 202 0.81 8.45 34.65
N THR A 203 1.48 9.53 35.05
CA THR A 203 0.87 10.63 35.78
C THR A 203 0.79 11.85 34.87
N SER A 204 -0.39 12.46 34.75
CA SER A 204 -0.56 13.70 33.99
C SER A 204 0.26 14.84 34.64
N ALA A 205 1.05 15.54 33.84
CA ALA A 205 1.75 16.73 34.29
C ALA A 205 0.89 17.98 34.06
N GLU A 206 0.96 18.96 34.97
CA GLU A 206 0.29 20.25 34.78
C GLU A 206 1.00 21.06 33.70
N THR A 207 0.26 21.49 32.69
CA THR A 207 0.79 22.35 31.63
C THR A 207 0.55 23.83 31.95
N GLY A 208 1.54 24.67 31.66
CA GLY A 208 1.43 26.14 31.68
C GLY A 208 1.10 26.68 30.28
N ALA A 209 1.92 27.62 29.80
CA ALA A 209 1.82 28.07 28.41
C ALA A 209 1.99 26.89 27.45
N TRP A 210 1.12 26.76 26.44
CA TRP A 210 1.20 25.67 25.47
C TRP A 210 0.99 26.20 24.05
N GLY A 211 2.11 26.42 23.34
CA GLY A 211 2.11 26.95 21.99
C GLY A 211 2.91 26.10 21.00
N PRO A 212 2.98 26.54 19.73
CA PRO A 212 3.70 25.83 18.68
C PRO A 212 5.23 25.91 18.80
N THR A 213 5.75 26.85 19.59
CA THR A 213 7.20 27.12 19.69
C THR A 213 7.71 27.24 21.12
N HIS A 214 6.80 27.40 22.08
CA HIS A 214 7.08 27.52 23.51
C HIS A 214 6.00 26.78 24.28
N ARG A 215 6.42 25.88 25.17
CA ARG A 215 5.52 25.11 26.03
C ARG A 215 6.12 25.03 27.43
N GLU A 216 5.28 24.95 28.43
CA GLU A 216 5.68 24.88 29.84
C GLU A 216 4.97 23.72 30.52
N VAL A 217 5.71 22.98 31.32
CA VAL A 217 5.19 21.84 32.09
C VAL A 217 5.72 21.94 33.51
N ARG A 218 4.84 21.94 34.50
CA ARG A 218 5.22 21.87 35.92
C ARG A 218 5.36 20.41 36.31
N VAL A 219 6.54 20.07 36.80
CA VAL A 219 6.82 18.71 37.26
C VAL A 219 7.07 18.75 38.77
N PRO A 220 6.28 18.01 39.58
CA PRO A 220 6.46 18.02 41.02
C PRO A 220 7.79 17.36 41.39
N GLU A 221 8.36 17.78 42.51
CA GLU A 221 9.60 17.21 43.07
C GLU A 221 9.53 15.69 43.22
N SER A 222 10.66 15.03 42.98
CA SER A 222 10.78 13.56 43.00
C SER A 222 12.07 13.13 43.66
N ALA A 223 12.02 12.10 44.51
CA ALA A 223 13.24 11.44 44.97
C ALA A 223 13.92 10.59 43.87
N THR A 224 13.22 10.32 42.76
CA THR A 224 13.70 9.48 41.65
C THR A 224 13.60 10.20 40.31
N SER A 225 14.44 9.80 39.36
CA SER A 225 14.36 10.29 37.97
C SER A 225 13.03 9.90 37.33
N ARG A 226 12.46 10.82 36.53
CA ARG A 226 11.21 10.64 35.79
C ARG A 226 11.44 10.86 34.30
N VAL A 227 10.41 10.56 33.52
CA VAL A 227 10.37 10.87 32.09
C VAL A 227 9.20 11.80 31.82
N LEU A 228 9.46 12.96 31.24
CA LEU A 228 8.43 13.84 30.70
C LEU A 228 8.12 13.39 29.28
N VAL A 229 6.88 12.98 29.02
CA VAL A 229 6.43 12.48 27.71
C VAL A 229 5.46 13.47 27.09
N VAL A 230 5.66 13.78 25.81
CA VAL A 230 4.69 14.48 24.96
C VAL A 230 4.32 13.49 23.85
N PRO A 231 3.04 13.09 23.71
CA PRO A 231 2.61 12.05 22.76
C PRO A 231 2.54 12.58 21.31
N GLU A 232 3.61 13.24 20.88
CA GLU A 232 3.85 13.74 19.53
C GLU A 232 5.11 13.08 18.97
N SER A 233 5.28 13.05 17.65
CA SER A 233 6.48 12.49 17.02
C SER A 233 7.74 13.21 17.49
N ILE A 234 8.78 12.43 17.78
CA ILE A 234 10.10 12.96 18.17
C ILE A 234 10.65 13.95 17.13
N ASN A 235 11.12 15.10 17.60
CA ASN A 235 11.69 16.14 16.75
C ASN A 235 12.85 16.82 17.48
N SER A 236 14.04 16.79 16.86
CA SER A 236 15.28 17.34 17.41
C SER A 236 15.27 18.87 17.61
N GLY A 237 14.30 19.58 17.01
CA GLY A 237 14.11 21.01 17.19
C GLY A 237 13.55 21.41 18.56
N TRP A 238 12.88 20.49 19.27
CA TRP A 238 12.37 20.75 20.62
C TRP A 238 13.45 20.55 21.68
N VAL A 239 13.69 21.58 22.48
CA VAL A 239 14.67 21.57 23.57
C VAL A 239 13.96 21.86 24.88
N ALA A 240 14.02 20.92 25.82
CA ALA A 240 13.51 21.07 27.17
C ALA A 240 14.61 21.54 28.14
N ARG A 241 14.29 22.51 29.01
CA ARG A 241 15.18 23.02 30.07
C ARG A 241 14.45 23.10 31.41
N THR A 242 15.15 22.84 32.50
CA THR A 242 14.65 23.05 33.87
C THR A 242 14.52 24.53 34.21
N SER A 243 13.93 24.85 35.37
CA SER A 243 13.89 26.22 35.90
C SER A 243 15.27 26.84 36.12
N THR A 244 16.29 26.02 36.37
CA THR A 244 17.70 26.44 36.49
C THR A 244 18.41 26.62 35.14
N GLY A 245 17.73 26.33 34.02
CA GLY A 245 18.28 26.42 32.66
C GLY A 245 19.03 25.18 32.20
N ALA A 246 19.10 24.11 33.00
CA ALA A 246 19.77 22.87 32.64
C ALA A 246 18.99 22.15 31.52
N ARG A 247 19.70 21.78 30.44
CA ARG A 247 19.11 21.09 29.29
C ARG A 247 18.82 19.62 29.63
N LEU A 248 17.61 19.17 29.34
CA LEU A 248 17.21 17.77 29.53
C LEU A 248 17.61 16.91 28.33
N THR A 249 17.97 15.65 28.61
CA THR A 249 18.33 14.66 27.59
C THR A 249 17.08 14.15 26.88
N PRO A 250 16.96 14.32 25.55
CA PRO A 250 15.83 13.79 24.80
C PRO A 250 15.94 12.27 24.67
N ILE A 251 14.81 11.58 24.79
CA ILE A 251 14.67 10.14 24.56
C ILE A 251 13.41 9.85 23.76
N ALA A 252 13.39 8.72 23.07
CA ALA A 252 12.20 8.20 22.42
C ALA A 252 11.45 7.27 23.39
N VAL A 253 10.16 7.52 23.60
CA VAL A 253 9.27 6.65 24.38
C VAL A 253 8.31 5.95 23.44
N ASN A 254 7.96 4.69 23.72
CA ASN A 254 7.08 3.86 22.89
C ASN A 254 7.54 3.73 21.43
N GLY A 255 8.83 3.95 21.14
CA GLY A 255 9.42 3.88 19.80
C GLY A 255 9.22 5.10 18.90
N TRP A 256 8.39 6.08 19.29
CA TRP A 256 8.09 7.23 18.41
C TRP A 256 7.81 8.57 19.12
N GLN A 257 7.49 8.53 20.41
CA GLN A 257 7.03 9.71 21.14
C GLN A 257 8.20 10.56 21.62
N GLN A 258 8.00 11.88 21.60
CA GLN A 258 8.93 12.86 22.16
C GLN A 258 8.95 12.78 23.68
N ALA A 259 10.14 12.61 24.26
CA ALA A 259 10.29 12.64 25.71
C ALA A 259 11.65 13.20 26.15
N TRP A 260 11.75 13.51 27.44
CA TRP A 260 12.98 13.96 28.08
C TRP A 260 13.15 13.32 29.46
N VAL A 261 14.39 12.98 29.82
CA VAL A 261 14.74 12.50 31.15
C VAL A 261 14.77 13.69 32.12
N VAL A 262 13.97 13.59 33.19
CA VAL A 262 13.92 14.57 34.28
C VAL A 262 14.67 13.99 35.49
N PRO A 263 15.81 14.56 35.90
CA PRO A 263 16.56 14.08 37.07
C PRO A 263 15.74 14.13 38.36
N ALA A 264 16.14 13.34 39.36
CA ALA A 264 15.63 13.47 40.72
C ALA A 264 15.89 14.88 41.30
N GLY A 265 15.05 15.30 42.23
CA GLY A 265 15.02 16.62 42.83
C GLY A 265 13.83 17.46 42.33
N ASN A 266 13.96 18.78 42.44
CA ASN A 266 12.92 19.73 42.07
C ASN A 266 13.29 20.43 40.74
N PRO A 267 12.76 19.97 39.58
CA PRO A 267 13.04 20.58 38.29
C PRO A 267 12.30 21.91 38.07
N GLY A 268 11.32 22.23 38.92
CA GLY A 268 10.39 23.34 38.75
C GLY A 268 9.57 23.24 37.46
N THR A 269 9.32 24.40 36.84
CA THR A 269 8.71 24.48 35.50
C THR A 269 9.75 24.13 34.44
N ILE A 270 9.49 23.06 33.69
CA ILE A 270 10.26 22.68 32.51
C ILE A 270 9.74 23.49 31.32
N THR A 271 10.64 24.18 30.63
CA THR A 271 10.35 24.98 29.44
C THR A 271 10.79 24.23 28.19
N LEU A 272 9.88 24.01 27.25
CA LEU A 272 10.13 23.36 25.97
C LEU A 272 10.11 24.45 24.89
N THR A 273 11.20 24.57 24.15
CA THR A 273 11.36 25.60 23.12
C THR A 273 11.71 24.97 21.78
N PHE A 274 11.06 25.40 20.72
CA PHE A 274 11.43 25.01 19.36
C PHE A 274 12.55 25.93 18.85
N ALA A 275 13.80 25.50 19.07
CA ALA A 275 14.98 26.33 18.87
C ALA A 275 15.12 26.92 17.44
N PRO A 276 14.79 26.20 16.35
CA PRO A 276 14.92 26.74 15.00
C PRO A 276 13.95 27.87 14.63
N ASN A 277 12.88 28.11 15.42
CA ASN A 277 11.81 29.03 15.02
C ASN A 277 12.26 30.48 14.87
N SER A 278 13.19 30.97 15.70
CA SER A 278 13.64 32.37 15.65
C SER A 278 14.37 32.66 14.34
N LEU A 279 15.30 31.78 13.94
CA LEU A 279 16.02 31.89 12.67
C LEU A 279 15.08 31.77 11.48
N TYR A 280 14.11 30.85 11.54
CA TYR A 280 13.08 30.69 10.50
C TYR A 280 12.27 31.97 10.31
N ARG A 281 11.73 32.55 11.40
CA ARG A 281 10.93 33.78 11.34
C ARG A 281 11.75 34.99 10.89
N ALA A 282 12.99 35.12 11.35
CA ALA A 282 13.88 36.20 10.91
C ALA A 282 14.17 36.12 9.41
N SER A 283 14.51 34.92 8.92
CA SER A 283 14.82 34.71 7.50
C SER A 283 13.61 34.99 6.62
N LEU A 284 12.41 34.57 7.05
CA LEU A 284 11.17 34.85 6.34
C LEU A 284 10.85 36.35 6.29
N ALA A 285 11.01 37.05 7.41
CA ALA A 285 10.80 38.50 7.47
C ALA A 285 11.79 39.27 6.60
N ILE A 286 13.08 38.90 6.64
CA ILE A 286 14.12 39.50 5.79
C ILE A 286 13.81 39.25 4.31
N GLY A 287 13.52 38.01 3.93
CA GLY A 287 13.17 37.66 2.55
C GLY A 287 11.97 38.45 2.03
N LEU A 288 10.92 38.60 2.84
CA LEU A 288 9.74 39.38 2.49
C LEU A 288 10.06 40.89 2.38
N ALA A 289 10.89 41.42 3.27
CA ALA A 289 11.31 42.83 3.26
C ALA A 289 12.19 43.19 2.05
N LEU A 290 12.87 42.23 1.44
CA LEU A 290 13.63 42.43 0.21
C LEU A 290 12.74 42.58 -1.03
N LEU A 291 11.48 42.10 -1.01
CA LEU A 291 10.59 42.21 -2.17
C LEU A 291 10.18 43.65 -2.49
N PRO A 292 9.79 44.51 -1.52
CA PRO A 292 9.57 45.93 -1.79
C PRO A 292 10.83 46.65 -2.30
N LEU A 293 12.02 46.31 -1.78
CA LEU A 293 13.27 46.87 -2.25
C LEU A 293 13.53 46.47 -3.71
N LEU A 294 13.31 45.20 -4.05
CA LEU A 294 13.41 44.72 -5.43
C LEU A 294 12.41 45.43 -6.35
N ALA A 295 11.16 45.59 -5.92
CA ALA A 295 10.15 46.32 -6.66
C ALA A 295 10.56 47.79 -6.84
N LEU A 296 11.05 48.44 -5.79
CA LEU A 296 11.55 49.81 -5.86
C LEU A 296 12.69 49.90 -6.88
N LEU A 297 13.69 49.04 -6.83
CA LEU A 297 14.81 49.02 -7.79
C LEU A 297 14.33 48.77 -9.22
N ALA A 298 13.34 47.89 -9.42
CA ALA A 298 12.78 47.59 -10.73
C ALA A 298 11.95 48.75 -11.32
N PHE A 299 11.22 49.49 -10.48
CA PHE A 299 10.41 50.65 -10.88
C PHE A 299 11.15 51.99 -10.75
N TRP A 300 12.34 52.00 -10.16
CA TRP A 300 13.17 53.19 -10.05
C TRP A 300 13.60 53.59 -11.45
N ARG A 301 12.88 54.54 -12.02
CA ARG A 301 13.25 55.19 -13.27
C ARG A 301 14.57 55.91 -13.05
N THR A 302 15.68 55.26 -13.41
CA THR A 302 16.90 55.98 -13.76
C THR A 302 16.54 56.89 -14.92
N GLY A 303 16.52 58.21 -14.66
CA GLY A 303 16.23 59.21 -15.67
C GLY A 303 17.06 58.93 -16.92
N ARG A 304 16.38 58.79 -18.06
CA ARG A 304 16.98 58.52 -19.36
C ARG A 304 18.11 59.50 -19.66
N ARG A 305 19.35 59.13 -19.32
CA ARG A 305 20.45 59.43 -20.22
C ARG A 305 20.29 58.43 -21.35
N GLN A 306 19.90 58.95 -22.50
CA GLN A 306 20.18 58.33 -23.80
C GLN A 306 21.71 58.21 -23.93
N LEU A 307 22.32 57.31 -23.15
CA LEU A 307 23.41 56.54 -23.69
C LEU A 307 22.73 55.74 -24.79
N ALA A 308 23.03 56.10 -26.03
CA ALA A 308 22.65 55.32 -27.18
C ALA A 308 23.33 53.95 -27.01
N ASP A 309 22.68 53.07 -26.25
CA ASP A 309 23.14 51.72 -25.99
C ASP A 309 23.11 51.02 -27.34
N ARG A 310 24.30 50.87 -27.92
CA ARG A 310 24.50 49.88 -28.97
C ARG A 310 23.95 48.57 -28.39
N PRO A 311 23.00 47.90 -29.06
CA PRO A 311 22.49 46.62 -28.57
C PRO A 311 23.70 45.71 -28.31
N THR A 312 23.76 45.13 -27.11
CA THR A 312 24.83 44.20 -26.75
C THR A 312 24.85 43.08 -27.79
N PRO A 313 25.90 42.98 -28.62
CA PRO A 313 25.89 42.02 -29.70
C PRO A 313 25.90 40.62 -29.09
N PRO A 314 25.04 39.69 -29.57
CA PRO A 314 25.13 38.31 -29.12
C PRO A 314 26.48 37.72 -29.55
N TRP A 315 26.95 36.74 -28.78
CA TRP A 315 28.11 35.95 -29.16
C TRP A 315 27.94 35.42 -30.58
N ARG A 316 28.89 35.70 -31.47
CA ARG A 316 28.85 35.20 -32.84
C ARG A 316 29.21 33.72 -32.84
N PRO A 317 28.27 32.80 -33.15
CA PRO A 317 28.56 31.37 -33.12
C PRO A 317 29.53 31.04 -34.24
N GLY A 318 30.77 30.70 -33.90
CA GLY A 318 31.78 30.24 -34.85
C GLY A 318 31.90 28.72 -34.85
N ALA A 319 32.98 28.20 -35.44
CA ALA A 319 33.29 26.77 -35.39
C ALA A 319 33.36 26.20 -33.95
N TRP A 320 33.69 27.04 -32.96
CA TRP A 320 33.70 26.67 -31.54
C TRP A 320 32.30 26.27 -31.01
N ALA A 321 31.21 26.77 -31.59
CA ALA A 321 29.85 26.39 -31.19
C ALA A 321 29.57 24.91 -31.47
N ALA A 322 30.30 24.29 -32.40
CA ALA A 322 30.25 22.84 -32.62
C ALA A 322 30.66 22.06 -31.36
N ALA A 323 31.63 22.55 -30.57
CA ALA A 323 32.01 21.91 -29.31
C ALA A 323 30.86 21.95 -28.29
N GLY A 324 30.15 23.09 -28.21
CA GLY A 324 28.96 23.21 -27.35
C GLY A 324 27.83 22.28 -27.78
N VAL A 325 27.58 22.15 -29.09
CA VAL A 325 26.59 21.20 -29.63
C VAL A 325 26.99 19.76 -29.32
N LEU A 326 28.24 19.37 -29.56
CA LEU A 326 28.72 18.02 -29.26
C LEU A 326 28.67 17.70 -27.75
N ALA A 327 29.01 18.66 -26.90
CA ALA A 327 28.91 18.52 -25.45
C ALA A 327 27.44 18.36 -25.00
N ALA A 328 26.51 19.14 -25.56
CA ALA A 328 25.08 18.96 -25.31
C ALA A 328 24.62 17.57 -25.76
N GLY A 329 25.09 17.07 -26.90
CA GLY A 329 24.85 15.70 -27.36
C GLY A 329 25.34 14.65 -26.37
N ALA A 330 26.56 14.81 -25.86
CA ALA A 330 27.12 13.92 -24.83
C ALA A 330 26.28 13.89 -23.56
N VAL A 331 25.76 15.04 -23.11
CA VAL A 331 24.89 15.12 -21.94
C VAL A 331 23.51 14.50 -22.20
N ILE A 332 22.94 14.72 -23.38
CA ILE A 332 21.58 14.26 -23.72
C ILE A 332 21.53 12.74 -23.96
N ALA A 333 22.49 12.19 -24.71
CA ALA A 333 22.46 10.80 -25.15
C ALA A 333 23.84 10.14 -25.21
N SER A 334 24.80 10.64 -24.43
CA SER A 334 26.16 10.09 -24.34
C SER A 334 26.81 9.96 -25.72
N ILE A 335 27.47 8.84 -26.00
CA ILE A 335 28.17 8.59 -27.27
C ILE A 335 27.20 8.67 -28.46
N ALA A 336 25.97 8.15 -28.33
CA ALA A 336 24.97 8.22 -29.38
C ALA A 336 24.61 9.68 -29.72
N GLY A 337 24.48 10.53 -28.69
CA GLY A 337 24.26 11.97 -28.85
C GLY A 337 25.39 12.66 -29.61
N VAL A 338 26.64 12.39 -29.25
CA VAL A 338 27.83 12.91 -29.95
C VAL A 338 27.84 12.47 -31.41
N MET A 339 27.55 11.19 -31.69
CA MET A 339 27.54 10.65 -33.05
C MET A 339 26.45 11.28 -33.92
N VAL A 340 25.22 11.40 -33.42
CA VAL A 340 24.09 11.97 -34.19
C VAL A 340 24.27 13.47 -34.40
N MET A 341 24.69 14.21 -33.37
CA MET A 341 24.97 15.65 -33.50
C MET A 341 26.18 15.93 -34.38
N GLY A 342 27.25 15.13 -34.28
CA GLY A 342 28.40 15.19 -35.18
C GLY A 342 28.02 14.91 -36.63
N THR A 343 27.15 13.93 -36.86
CA THR A 343 26.62 13.62 -38.19
C THR A 343 25.78 14.79 -38.72
N ALA A 344 24.92 15.39 -37.90
CA ALA A 344 24.12 16.56 -38.28
C ALA A 344 25.00 17.77 -38.65
N LEU A 345 26.08 18.03 -37.88
CA LEU A 345 27.08 19.06 -38.19
C LEU A 345 27.81 18.75 -39.50
N GLY A 346 28.21 17.48 -39.73
CA GLY A 346 28.87 17.03 -40.95
C GLY A 346 27.97 17.17 -42.19
N VAL A 347 26.70 16.76 -42.09
CA VAL A 347 25.69 16.94 -43.16
C VAL A 347 25.49 18.42 -43.45
N ARG A 348 25.39 19.27 -42.42
CA ARG A 348 25.27 20.71 -42.59
C ARG A 348 26.48 21.32 -43.29
N TYR A 349 27.70 20.87 -42.93
CA TYR A 349 28.93 21.31 -43.56
C TYR A 349 29.02 20.85 -45.03
N ALA A 350 28.66 19.60 -45.33
CA ALA A 350 28.64 19.07 -46.69
C ALA A 350 27.65 19.82 -47.60
N LEU A 351 26.51 20.25 -47.05
CA LEU A 351 25.48 21.01 -47.76
C LEU A 351 25.73 22.53 -47.77
N ARG A 352 26.87 23.03 -47.28
CA ARG A 352 27.14 24.47 -47.12
C ARG A 352 26.99 25.30 -48.41
N ARG A 353 27.25 24.71 -49.57
CA ARG A 353 27.13 25.37 -50.90
C ARG A 353 25.75 25.22 -51.55
N ARG A 354 24.79 24.54 -50.90
CA ARG A 354 23.46 24.25 -51.43
C ARG A 354 22.38 24.72 -50.44
N GLU A 355 22.22 26.02 -50.29
CA GLU A 355 21.36 26.63 -49.26
C GLU A 355 19.92 26.10 -49.27
N ARG A 356 19.26 26.08 -50.44
CA ARG A 356 17.89 25.56 -50.57
C ARG A 356 17.76 24.09 -50.12
N LEU A 357 18.78 23.27 -50.38
CA LEU A 357 18.77 21.86 -49.98
C LEU A 357 19.06 21.71 -48.49
N ARG A 358 20.03 22.48 -47.96
CA ARG A 358 20.35 22.53 -46.53
C ARG A 358 19.12 22.86 -45.69
N ASP A 359 18.40 23.92 -46.05
CA ASP A 359 17.27 24.39 -45.26
C ASP A 359 16.08 23.41 -45.34
N ARG A 360 15.82 22.83 -46.52
CA ARG A 360 14.82 21.75 -46.68
C ARG A 360 15.15 20.52 -45.84
N VAL A 361 16.43 20.08 -45.83
CA VAL A 361 16.88 18.93 -45.03
C VAL A 361 16.75 19.23 -43.54
N THR A 362 17.15 20.41 -43.08
CA THR A 362 17.01 20.81 -41.68
C THR A 362 15.55 20.83 -41.24
N VAL A 363 14.66 21.50 -41.99
CA VAL A 363 13.22 21.55 -41.65
C VAL A 363 12.58 20.17 -41.71
N GLY A 364 12.86 19.40 -42.76
CA GLY A 364 12.32 18.05 -42.94
C GLY A 364 12.73 17.08 -41.84
N LEU A 365 14.00 17.07 -41.45
CA LEU A 365 14.50 16.20 -40.38
C LEU A 365 14.06 16.69 -38.99
N ALA A 366 14.00 18.01 -38.76
CA ALA A 366 13.56 18.59 -37.49
C ALA A 366 12.10 18.26 -37.18
N ALA A 367 11.21 18.49 -38.14
CA ALA A 367 9.79 18.20 -37.96
C ALA A 367 9.50 16.70 -38.10
N GLY A 368 10.08 16.06 -39.12
CA GLY A 368 9.81 14.66 -39.45
C GLY A 368 10.23 13.70 -38.34
N GLY A 369 11.39 13.90 -37.72
CA GLY A 369 11.84 13.03 -36.63
C GLY A 369 10.91 13.07 -35.42
N LEU A 370 10.51 14.25 -34.94
CA LEU A 370 9.58 14.38 -33.81
C LEU A 370 8.17 13.88 -34.13
N ILE A 371 7.66 14.14 -35.35
CA ILE A 371 6.35 13.63 -35.78
C ILE A 371 6.34 12.10 -35.81
N LEU A 372 7.38 11.47 -36.38
CA LEU A 372 7.47 10.01 -36.45
C LEU A 372 7.67 9.38 -35.06
N ALA A 373 8.50 9.99 -34.22
CA ALA A 373 8.67 9.57 -32.83
C ALA A 373 7.35 9.65 -32.04
N GLY A 374 6.60 10.75 -32.19
CA GLY A 374 5.29 10.94 -31.58
C GLY A 374 4.26 9.93 -32.07
N ALA A 375 4.19 9.67 -33.38
CA ALA A 375 3.28 8.68 -33.96
C ALA A 375 3.55 7.26 -33.45
N ALA A 376 4.82 6.89 -33.26
CA ALA A 376 5.19 5.62 -32.64
C ALA A 376 4.77 5.57 -31.16
N LEU A 377 5.02 6.65 -30.41
CA LEU A 377 4.67 6.75 -28.99
C LEU A 377 3.15 6.72 -28.76
N SER A 378 2.34 7.28 -29.68
CA SER A 378 0.88 7.22 -29.60
C SER A 378 0.32 5.81 -29.74
N ARG A 379 1.04 4.89 -30.42
CA ARG A 379 0.64 3.47 -30.50
C ARG A 379 1.02 2.68 -29.25
N HIS A 380 2.09 3.09 -28.58
CA HIS A 380 2.63 2.41 -27.40
C HIS A 380 2.93 3.41 -26.28
N PRO A 381 1.88 4.06 -25.72
CA PRO A 381 2.04 5.09 -24.70
C PRO A 381 2.50 4.51 -23.36
N TRP A 382 2.74 5.39 -22.39
CA TRP A 382 3.05 4.99 -21.02
C TRP A 382 1.93 4.09 -20.46
N ARG A 383 2.29 2.91 -19.92
CA ARG A 383 1.38 1.82 -19.49
C ARG A 383 0.65 1.08 -20.61
N SER A 384 1.10 1.14 -21.86
CA SER A 384 0.59 0.23 -22.89
C SER A 384 0.91 -1.22 -22.52
N VAL A 385 -0.02 -2.12 -22.85
CA VAL A 385 0.11 -3.57 -22.59
C VAL A 385 1.29 -4.17 -23.36
N ASP A 386 1.53 -3.67 -24.58
CA ASP A 386 2.61 -4.12 -25.47
C ASP A 386 3.97 -3.47 -25.18
N GLY A 387 4.08 -2.75 -24.06
CA GLY A 387 5.30 -2.06 -23.64
C GLY A 387 5.34 -0.58 -24.04
N TYR A 388 6.25 0.17 -23.44
CA TYR A 388 6.37 1.62 -23.64
C TYR A 388 7.38 1.94 -24.74
N ALA A 389 6.95 2.50 -25.88
CA ALA A 389 7.86 2.79 -27.00
C ALA A 389 8.88 3.91 -26.74
N GLY A 390 8.74 4.67 -25.66
CA GLY A 390 9.70 5.71 -25.33
C GLY A 390 11.09 5.18 -24.96
N ASN A 391 11.26 3.89 -24.66
CA ASN A 391 12.59 3.28 -24.49
C ASN A 391 13.15 2.68 -25.80
N TRP A 392 12.41 2.72 -26.92
CA TRP A 392 12.88 2.15 -28.18
C TRP A 392 13.96 3.02 -28.79
N ALA A 393 15.05 2.38 -29.22
CA ALA A 393 16.19 3.06 -29.85
C ALA A 393 15.78 3.86 -31.10
N SER A 394 14.80 3.38 -31.87
CA SER A 394 14.27 4.07 -33.05
C SER A 394 13.55 5.37 -32.71
N VAL A 395 12.71 5.37 -31.68
CA VAL A 395 11.98 6.56 -31.20
C VAL A 395 12.94 7.58 -30.62
N GLN A 396 13.91 7.12 -29.81
CA GLN A 396 14.98 7.96 -29.25
C GLN A 396 15.85 8.57 -30.37
N LEU A 397 16.24 7.78 -31.38
CA LEU A 397 17.03 8.26 -32.51
C LEU A 397 16.28 9.33 -33.33
N LEU A 398 14.99 9.12 -33.62
CA LEU A 398 14.17 10.09 -34.36
C LEU A 398 14.03 11.43 -33.62
N ALA A 399 13.80 11.39 -32.30
CA ALA A 399 13.78 12.58 -31.46
C ALA A 399 15.16 13.28 -31.45
N LEU A 400 16.24 12.49 -31.31
CA LEU A 400 17.61 13.00 -31.27
C LEU A 400 18.04 13.62 -32.61
N ILE A 401 17.67 13.03 -33.75
CA ILE A 401 17.90 13.61 -35.09
C ILE A 401 17.27 15.00 -35.17
N SER A 402 16.04 15.15 -34.68
CA SER A 402 15.30 16.40 -34.73
C SER A 402 16.00 17.52 -33.96
N VAL A 403 16.40 17.25 -32.72
CA VAL A 403 17.16 18.20 -31.89
C VAL A 403 18.52 18.49 -32.50
N SER A 404 19.19 17.47 -33.04
CA SER A 404 20.55 17.57 -33.60
C SER A 404 20.61 18.48 -34.83
N VAL A 405 19.65 18.39 -35.75
CA VAL A 405 19.65 19.24 -36.95
C VAL A 405 19.32 20.69 -36.63
N VAL A 406 18.47 20.94 -35.61
CA VAL A 406 18.18 22.29 -35.11
C VAL A 406 19.41 22.87 -34.41
N ALA A 407 20.07 22.10 -33.55
CA ALA A 407 21.29 22.53 -32.86
C ALA A 407 22.45 22.78 -33.85
N ALA A 408 22.61 21.92 -34.85
CA ALA A 408 23.57 22.16 -35.93
C ALA A 408 23.23 23.43 -36.71
N SER A 409 21.95 23.80 -36.83
CA SER A 409 21.51 24.93 -37.65
C SER A 409 22.03 26.29 -37.19
N VAL A 410 22.36 26.43 -35.91
CA VAL A 410 22.87 27.68 -35.33
C VAL A 410 24.40 27.78 -35.34
N VAL A 411 25.12 26.76 -35.82
CA VAL A 411 26.58 26.79 -35.97
C VAL A 411 26.96 27.40 -37.32
N ALA A 412 27.68 28.53 -37.31
CA ALA A 412 28.16 29.18 -38.53
C ALA A 412 29.55 28.65 -38.95
N THR A 413 29.70 28.35 -40.24
CA THR A 413 30.98 27.96 -40.86
C THR A 413 31.56 29.15 -41.62
N SER A 414 32.88 29.35 -41.56
CA SER A 414 33.53 30.66 -41.80
C SER A 414 33.42 31.25 -43.21
N GLU A 415 32.81 30.57 -44.18
CA GLU A 415 32.69 31.06 -45.57
C GLU A 415 31.56 32.09 -45.78
N SER A 416 30.60 32.23 -44.87
CA SER A 416 29.62 33.34 -44.96
C SER A 416 30.25 34.73 -44.71
N ARG A 417 31.54 34.78 -44.30
CA ARG A 417 32.31 36.02 -44.13
C ARG A 417 32.77 36.67 -45.44
N GLY A 418 32.66 35.98 -46.58
CA GLY A 418 33.10 36.52 -47.87
C GLY A 418 32.12 37.49 -48.53
N GLN A 419 30.83 37.41 -48.21
CA GLN A 419 29.79 38.21 -48.86
C GLN A 419 29.45 39.51 -48.13
N ASP A 420 29.62 39.58 -46.81
CA ASP A 420 29.36 40.80 -46.01
C ASP A 420 30.53 41.80 -45.97
N ARG A 421 31.65 41.52 -46.66
CA ARG A 421 32.77 42.48 -46.82
C ARG A 421 32.73 43.26 -48.13
N MET A 422 31.72 43.04 -48.96
CA MET A 422 31.43 43.81 -50.17
C MET A 422 30.04 44.44 -50.10
N GLN A 423 29.75 45.15 -48.99
CA GLN A 423 28.75 46.22 -48.93
C GLN A 423 29.26 47.32 -48.01
#